data_AF-A0A6H1ZAZ7-F1
#
_entry.id   AF-A0A6H1ZAZ7-F1
#
_cell.length_a   1.000
_cell.length_b   1.000
_cell.length_c   1.000
_cell.angle_alpha   90.00
_cell.angle_beta   90.00
_cell.angle_gamma   90.00
#
_symmetry.space_group_name_H-M   'P 1'
#
loop_
_entity.id
_entity.type
_entity.pdbx_description
1 polymer ?
#
loop_
_entity_poly.entity_id
_entity_poly.type
_entity_poly.pdbx_seq_one_letter_code
_entity_poly.pdbx_strand_id
1 'polypeptide(L)' 'MRCPQCKKAARVSGNPPRASRLGPKRKYIRVLVVVPKDMWEDVKGIAGSRGISASEYVRRALAEQIYQSVSAHSGK' A
#
# COMPACT_ATOMS: atom_id res chain seq x y z
N MET A 1 -14.21 -10.46 -41.41
CA MET A 1 -14.97 -10.35 -40.14
C MET A 1 -13.97 -10.27 -39.00
N ARG A 2 -13.97 -9.19 -38.20
CA ARG A 2 -12.96 -8.90 -37.16
C ARG A 2 -13.60 -9.06 -35.77
N CYS A 3 -13.14 -10.03 -34.98
CA CYS A 3 -13.50 -10.18 -33.57
C CYS A 3 -12.97 -8.98 -32.75
N PRO A 4 -13.80 -8.17 -32.09
CA PRO A 4 -13.36 -6.93 -31.45
C PRO A 4 -13.11 -7.06 -29.93
N GLN A 5 -12.68 -8.22 -29.42
CA GLN A 5 -12.51 -8.42 -27.96
C GLN A 5 -11.23 -9.14 -27.51
N CYS A 6 -10.26 -9.36 -28.40
CA CYS A 6 -8.95 -9.88 -28.01
C CYS A 6 -7.93 -8.75 -27.85
N LYS A 7 -8.13 -7.82 -26.90
CA LYS A 7 -7.05 -6.89 -26.50
C LYS A 7 -6.96 -6.78 -24.97
N LYS A 8 -5.84 -7.33 -24.49
CA LYS A 8 -5.15 -7.08 -23.21
C LYS A 8 -5.65 -7.90 -22.01
N ALA A 9 -5.25 -9.17 -21.99
CA ALA A 9 -4.85 -9.79 -20.73
C ALA A 9 -3.61 -9.02 -20.23
N ALA A 10 -3.84 -8.05 -19.36
CA ALA A 10 -2.77 -7.38 -18.64
C ALA A 10 -2.11 -8.42 -17.73
N ARG A 11 -0.89 -8.84 -18.07
CA ARG A 11 0.00 -9.59 -17.17
C ARG A 11 0.03 -8.85 -15.83
N VAL A 12 -0.52 -9.48 -14.80
CA VAL A 12 -0.37 -9.03 -13.42
C VAL A 12 1.09 -9.30 -13.03
N SER A 13 1.99 -8.37 -13.37
CA SER A 13 3.35 -8.39 -12.81
C SER A 13 3.25 -7.89 -11.37
N GLY A 14 3.84 -8.64 -10.43
CA GLY A 14 3.86 -8.40 -8.99
C GLY A 14 4.62 -7.14 -8.54
N ASN A 15 4.34 -6.00 -9.16
CA ASN A 15 4.75 -4.70 -8.66
C ASN A 15 3.53 -4.05 -8.00
N PRO A 16 3.58 -3.71 -6.70
CA PRO A 16 2.49 -2.99 -6.06
C PRO A 16 2.22 -1.70 -6.84
N PRO A 17 0.95 -1.30 -7.03
CA PRO A 17 0.60 -0.15 -7.83
C PRO A 17 1.31 1.09 -7.29
N ARG A 18 2.13 1.72 -8.13
CA ARG A 18 2.78 2.99 -7.84
C ARG A 18 1.68 4.00 -7.49
N ALA A 19 1.79 4.62 -6.31
CA ALA A 19 0.77 5.48 -5.70
C ALA A 19 0.29 6.66 -6.57
N SER A 20 0.97 6.93 -7.69
CA SER A 20 0.67 7.98 -8.67
C SER A 20 -0.55 7.70 -9.57
N ARG A 21 -1.25 6.56 -9.44
CA ARG A 21 -2.49 6.25 -10.18
C ARG A 21 -3.77 6.31 -9.32
N LEU A 22 -3.72 6.90 -8.14
CA LEU A 22 -4.91 7.07 -7.31
C LEU A 22 -5.73 8.25 -7.83
N GLY A 23 -6.89 7.95 -8.43
CA GLY A 23 -7.93 8.92 -8.79
C GLY A 23 -8.47 9.73 -7.58
N PRO A 24 -9.58 10.47 -7.77
CA PRO A 24 -9.93 11.72 -7.08
C PRO A 24 -9.71 11.68 -5.56
N LYS A 25 -9.12 12.77 -5.02
CA LYS A 25 -8.75 13.00 -3.60
C LYS A 25 -9.46 12.05 -2.64
N ARG A 26 -8.84 10.88 -2.41
CA ARG A 26 -9.35 9.90 -1.46
C ARG A 26 -9.50 10.60 -0.10
N LYS A 27 -10.71 10.58 0.47
CA LYS A 27 -10.95 11.06 1.82
C LYS A 27 -10.12 10.19 2.76
N TYR A 28 -9.05 10.74 3.30
CA TYR A 28 -8.26 10.05 4.31
C TYR A 28 -9.00 10.16 5.65
N ILE A 29 -9.18 9.02 6.31
CA ILE A 29 -9.64 8.96 7.69
C ILE A 29 -8.40 9.21 8.56
N ARG A 30 -8.50 10.17 9.49
CA ARG A 30 -7.49 10.36 10.53
C ARG A 30 -7.82 9.40 11.66
N VAL A 31 -6.83 8.63 12.09
CA VAL A 31 -6.97 7.65 13.17
C VAL A 31 -5.93 7.96 14.22
N LEU A 32 -6.34 7.95 15.48
CA LEU A 32 -5.43 7.99 16.62
C LEU A 32 -4.95 6.57 16.89
N VAL A 33 -3.63 6.39 16.94
CA VAL A 33 -3.01 5.09 17.26
C VAL A 33 -2.07 5.30 18.43
N VAL A 34 -2.22 4.48 19.47
CA VAL A 34 -1.30 4.46 20.61
C VAL A 34 -0.19 3.45 20.29
N VAL A 35 1.05 3.91 20.32
CA VAL A 35 2.24 3.12 19.99
C VAL A 35 3.26 3.30 21.13
N PRO A 36 3.98 2.23 21.54
CA PRO A 36 5.12 2.37 22.46
C PRO A 36 6.12 3.41 21.96
N LYS A 37 6.73 4.15 22.89
CA LYS A 37 7.57 5.32 22.57
C LYS A 37 8.81 4.90 21.78
N ASP A 38 9.48 3.85 22.23
CA ASP A 38 10.60 3.19 21.58
C ASP A 38 10.28 2.83 20.12
N MET A 39 9.17 2.13 19.89
CA MET A 39 8.72 1.79 18.54
C MET A 39 8.42 3.02 17.68
N TRP A 40 7.88 4.10 18.27
CA TRP A 40 7.59 5.33 17.53
C TRP A 40 8.86 6.08 17.12
N GLU A 41 9.91 6.06 17.96
CA GLU A 41 11.22 6.61 17.60
C GLU A 41 11.84 5.84 16.44
N ASP A 42 11.77 4.51 16.44
CA ASP A 42 12.24 3.67 15.34
C ASP A 42 11.48 3.97 14.04
N VAL A 43 10.15 4.08 14.11
CA VAL A 43 9.32 4.46 12.95
C VAL A 43 9.75 5.80 12.38
N LYS A 44 10.00 6.81 13.22
CA LYS A 44 10.50 8.12 12.78
C LYS A 44 11.88 8.01 12.13
N GLY A 45 12.80 7.25 12.72
CA GLY A 45 14.14 7.04 12.18
C GLY A 45 14.12 6.35 10.81
N ILE A 46 13.32 5.29 10.67
CA ILE A 46 13.16 4.56 9.40
C ILE A 46 12.46 5.43 8.35
N ALA A 47 11.42 6.17 8.73
CA ALA A 47 10.73 7.07 7.81
C ALA A 47 11.67 8.19 7.34
N GLY A 48 12.43 8.79 8.25
CA GLY A 48 13.41 9.84 7.98
C GLY A 48 14.52 9.38 7.04
N SER A 49 15.11 8.21 7.27
CA SER A 49 16.15 7.65 6.38
C SER A 49 15.63 7.35 4.96
N ARG A 50 14.32 7.12 4.81
CA ARG A 50 13.65 6.91 3.52
C ARG A 50 13.09 8.19 2.89
N GLY A 51 13.28 9.35 3.52
CA GLY A 51 12.78 10.63 3.03
C GLY A 51 11.24 10.71 2.97
N ILE A 52 10.54 9.95 3.81
CA ILE A 52 9.06 9.94 3.88
C ILE A 52 8.57 10.30 5.28
N SER A 53 7.30 10.68 5.38
CA SER A 53 6.67 10.94 6.69
C SER A 53 6.40 9.63 7.46
N ALA A 54 6.41 9.69 8.79
CA ALA A 54 6.06 8.55 9.65
C ALA A 54 4.65 8.00 9.32
N SER A 55 3.67 8.88 9.10
CA SER A 55 2.32 8.48 8.68
C SER A 55 2.27 7.80 7.32
N GLU A 56 3.19 8.13 6.40
CA GLU A 56 3.30 7.42 5.14
C GLU A 56 3.96 6.05 5.31
N TYR A 57 4.99 5.95 6.13
CA TYR A 57 5.60 4.67 6.48
C TYR A 57 4.56 3.70 7.07
N VAL A 58 3.82 4.14 8.09
CA VAL A 58 2.77 3.33 8.74
C VAL A 58 1.70 2.88 7.74
N ARG A 59 1.24 3.78 6.86
CA ARG A 59 0.26 3.42 5.80
C ARG A 59 0.79 2.35 4.85
N ARG A 60 2.06 2.44 4.44
CA ARG A 60 2.68 1.44 3.55
C ARG A 60 2.81 0.08 4.24
N ALA A 61 3.33 0.07 5.46
CA ALA A 61 3.48 -1.15 6.26
C ALA A 61 2.13 -1.84 6.48
N LEU A 62 1.10 -1.07 6.86
CA LEU A 62 -0.24 -1.60 7.05
C LEU A 62 -0.84 -2.16 5.74
N ALA A 63 -0.67 -1.44 4.62
CA ALA A 63 -1.17 -1.91 3.33
C ALA A 63 -0.49 -3.22 2.89
N GLU A 64 0.82 -3.35 3.13
CA GLU A 64 1.58 -4.57 2.85
C GLU A 64 1.11 -5.74 3.71
N GLN A 65 0.91 -5.51 5.01
CA GLN A 65 0.40 -6.53 5.93
C GLN A 65 -1.03 -6.97 5.55
N ILE A 66 -1.91 -6.03 5.19
CA ILE A 66 -3.26 -6.35 4.69
C ILE A 66 -3.16 -7.19 3.42
N TYR A 67 -2.34 -6.78 2.45
CA TYR A 67 -2.17 -7.53 1.21
C TYR A 67 -1.71 -8.96 1.46
N GLN A 68 -0.67 -9.16 2.28
CA GLN A 68 -0.18 -10.49 2.66
C GLN A 68 -1.26 -11.33 3.33
N SER A 69 -2.01 -10.74 4.26
CA SER A 69 -3.10 -11.44 4.96
C SER A 69 -4.21 -11.89 4.00
N VAL A 70 -4.64 -11.03 3.07
CA VAL A 70 -5.66 -11.35 2.08
C VAL A 70 -5.17 -12.38 1.08
N SER A 71 -3.94 -12.21 0.57
CA SER A 71 -3.32 -13.18 -0.35
C SER A 71 -3.18 -14.56 0.28
N ALA A 72 -2.88 -14.66 1.58
CA ALA A 72 -2.80 -15.94 2.29
C ALA A 72 -4.15 -16.66 2.40
N HIS A 73 -5.27 -15.93 2.43
CA HIS A 73 -6.61 -16.50 2.55
C HIS A 73 -7.29 -16.75 1.19
N SER A 74 -6.88 -16.06 0.14
CA SER A 74 -7.51 -16.14 -1.19
C SER A 74 -6.97 -17.29 -2.07
N GLY A 75 -6.07 -18.12 -1.55
CA GLY A 75 -5.47 -19.27 -2.25
C GLY A 75 -6.17 -20.62 -1.99
N LYS A 76 -7.43 -20.63 -1.52
CA LYS A 76 -8.27 -21.82 -1.37
C LYS A 76 -9.45 -21.80 -2.31
#